data_AF-A0A1B0B368-F1
#
_entry.id   AF-A0A1B0B368-F1
#
_cell.length_a   1.000
_cell.length_b   1.000
_cell.length_c   1.000
_cell.angle_alpha   90.00
_cell.angle_beta   90.00
_cell.angle_gamma   90.00
#
_symmetry.space_group_name_H-M   'P 1'
#
loop_
_entity.id
_entity.type
_entity.pdbx_description
1 polymer ?
#
loop_
_entity_poly.entity_id
_entity_poly.type
_entity_poly.pdbx_seq_one_letter_code
_entity_poly.pdbx_strand_id
1 'polypeptide(L)'
;MIGRFVLLLDVFVREDDVRNGYRMVFDTSGVTLGHVARLGIMTMKKLIFYLQEALPVRLIGLHFINIVPFMDKILALMYPFMKKELVDMLYVHSNLDEFYKFVPKNILPGEIGGEKLESAQLREICYDKVRSRRKEILEYEKLFRINEKLRPGKPKNSADLFGIEGNFKKLDID
;
A
#
# COMPACT_ATOMS: atom_id res chain seq x y z
N MET A 1 -7.20 5.78 6.18
CA MET A 1 -6.67 4.41 6.02
C MET A 1 -5.26 4.45 5.43
N ILE A 2 -5.07 5.00 4.22
CA ILE A 2 -3.75 5.03 3.54
C ILE A 2 -2.71 5.92 4.24
N GLY A 3 -3.09 7.10 4.74
CA GLY A 3 -2.13 7.96 5.46
C GLY A 3 -1.51 7.28 6.68
N ARG A 4 -2.25 6.40 7.37
CA ARG A 4 -1.69 5.62 8.49
C ARG A 4 -0.72 4.54 8.01
N PHE A 5 -1.03 3.89 6.89
CA PHE A 5 -0.15 2.89 6.27
C PHE A 5 1.19 3.50 5.87
N VAL A 6 1.18 4.66 5.22
CA VAL A 6 2.42 5.35 4.80
C VAL A 6 3.25 5.78 6.02
N LEU A 7 2.63 6.29 7.08
CA LEU A 7 3.34 6.65 8.32
C LEU A 7 3.95 5.42 9.02
N LEU A 8 3.23 4.31 9.04
CA LEU A 8 3.75 3.07 9.62
C LEU A 8 4.94 2.53 8.81
N LEU A 9 4.85 2.58 7.47
CA LEU A 9 5.98 2.24 6.60
C LEU A 9 7.19 3.13 6.88
N ASP A 10 7.03 4.46 6.95
CA ASP A 10 8.14 5.38 7.25
C ASP A 10 8.84 5.01 8.58
N VAL A 11 8.07 4.65 9.61
CA VAL A 11 8.65 4.18 10.88
C VAL A 11 9.41 2.86 10.70
N PHE A 12 8.86 1.87 9.98
CA PHE A 12 9.56 0.60 9.75
C PHE A 12 10.83 0.75 8.92
N VAL A 13 10.81 1.58 7.88
CA VAL A 13 11.98 1.84 7.01
C VAL A 13 13.14 2.45 7.78
N ARG A 14 12.86 3.19 8.86
CA ARG A 14 13.89 3.79 9.73
C ARG A 14 14.45 2.81 10.76
N GLU A 15 13.70 1.77 11.12
CA GLU A 15 14.09 0.82 12.17
C GLU A 15 14.75 -0.45 11.60
N ASP A 16 14.31 -0.91 10.43
CA ASP A 16 14.67 -2.21 9.88
C ASP A 16 15.78 -2.11 8.80
N ASP A 17 16.51 -3.21 8.64
CA ASP A 17 17.44 -3.37 7.52
C ASP A 17 16.68 -3.58 6.20
N VAL A 18 16.50 -2.50 5.45
CA VAL A 18 15.76 -2.49 4.18
C VAL A 18 16.43 -3.31 3.06
N ARG A 19 17.65 -3.81 3.26
CA ARG A 19 18.45 -4.48 2.20
C ARG A 19 17.79 -5.75 1.63
N ASN A 20 17.04 -6.49 2.45
CA ASN A 20 16.44 -7.77 2.05
C ASN A 20 15.08 -7.61 1.34
N GLY A 21 14.53 -6.39 1.30
CA GLY A 21 13.24 -6.10 0.70
C GLY A 21 12.04 -6.52 1.55
N TYR A 22 10.84 -6.15 1.10
CA TYR A 22 9.59 -6.30 1.83
C TYR A 22 8.56 -7.13 1.04
N ARG A 23 7.86 -8.01 1.76
CA ARG A 23 6.63 -8.64 1.28
C ARG A 23 5.44 -7.97 1.95
N MET A 24 4.52 -7.44 1.15
CA MET A 24 3.26 -6.91 1.66
C MET A 24 2.18 -7.98 1.57
N VAL A 25 1.43 -8.17 2.64
CA VAL A 25 0.37 -9.18 2.73
C VAL A 25 -0.95 -8.49 3.03
N PHE A 26 -1.93 -8.74 2.18
CA PHE A 26 -3.28 -8.20 2.26
C PHE A 26 -4.24 -9.34 2.55
N ASP A 27 -4.70 -9.42 3.80
CA ASP A 27 -5.82 -10.28 4.16
C ASP A 27 -7.13 -9.61 3.70
N THR A 28 -7.87 -10.28 2.81
CA THR A 28 -9.13 -9.74 2.30
C THR A 28 -10.37 -10.27 3.02
N SER A 29 -10.20 -11.02 4.11
CA SER A 29 -11.30 -11.46 4.97
C SER A 29 -12.18 -10.28 5.39
N GLY A 30 -13.49 -10.39 5.13
CA GLY A 30 -14.46 -9.34 5.48
C GLY A 30 -14.41 -8.09 4.57
N VAL A 31 -13.64 -8.10 3.49
CA VAL A 31 -13.72 -7.03 2.47
C VAL A 31 -15.08 -7.11 1.77
N THR A 32 -15.74 -5.96 1.64
CA THR A 32 -17.04 -5.83 0.96
C THR A 32 -16.90 -4.92 -0.25
N LEU A 33 -17.85 -5.00 -1.19
CA LEU A 33 -17.92 -4.04 -2.31
C LEU A 33 -18.05 -2.59 -1.82
N GLY A 34 -18.69 -2.36 -0.66
CA GLY A 34 -18.75 -1.04 -0.03
C GLY A 34 -17.37 -0.51 0.37
N HIS A 35 -16.47 -1.37 0.85
CA HIS A 35 -15.07 -0.99 1.11
C HIS A 35 -14.34 -0.60 -0.17
N VAL A 36 -14.52 -1.36 -1.25
CA VAL A 36 -13.91 -1.08 -2.57
C VAL A 36 -14.42 0.23 -3.15
N ALA A 37 -15.74 0.45 -3.11
CA ALA A 37 -16.36 1.69 -3.57
C ALA A 37 -15.87 2.91 -2.78
N ARG A 38 -15.73 2.78 -1.45
CA ARG A 38 -15.23 3.85 -0.59
C ARG A 38 -13.74 4.14 -0.80
N LEU A 39 -12.94 3.13 -1.15
CA LEU A 39 -11.55 3.35 -1.56
C LEU A 39 -11.53 4.21 -2.83
N GLY A 40 -12.31 3.82 -3.83
CA GLY A 40 -12.42 4.53 -5.10
C GLY A 40 -11.22 4.32 -6.03
N ILE A 41 -11.45 4.43 -7.34
CA ILE A 41 -10.46 4.15 -8.38
C ILE A 41 -9.27 5.11 -8.31
N MET A 42 -9.52 6.40 -8.04
CA MET A 42 -8.46 7.41 -7.96
C MET A 42 -7.46 7.09 -6.84
N THR A 43 -7.97 6.73 -5.67
CA THR A 43 -7.15 6.36 -4.51
C THR A 43 -6.36 5.08 -4.78
N MET A 44 -6.99 4.09 -5.42
CA MET A 44 -6.34 2.85 -5.84
C MET A 44 -5.19 3.13 -6.81
N LYS A 45 -5.41 3.98 -7.83
CA LYS A 45 -4.37 4.42 -8.77
C LYS A 45 -3.20 5.09 -8.04
N LYS A 46 -3.47 5.99 -7.10
CA LYS A 46 -2.44 6.66 -6.28
C LYS A 46 -1.65 5.66 -5.43
N LEU A 47 -2.32 4.67 -4.83
CA LEU A 47 -1.66 3.62 -4.04
C LEU A 47 -0.76 2.74 -4.92
N ILE A 48 -1.26 2.28 -6.07
CA ILE A 48 -0.48 1.46 -7.00
C ILE A 48 0.74 2.24 -7.48
N PHE A 49 0.56 3.50 -7.93
CA PHE A 49 1.67 4.37 -8.31
C PHE A 49 2.72 4.50 -7.20
N TYR A 50 2.27 4.72 -5.96
CA TYR A 50 3.19 4.78 -4.82
C TYR A 50 4.01 3.49 -4.67
N LEU A 51 3.38 2.33 -4.74
CA LEU A 51 4.05 1.04 -4.56
C LEU A 51 5.15 0.76 -5.60
N GLN A 52 4.97 1.22 -6.84
CA GLN A 52 5.88 0.93 -7.95
C GLN A 52 6.85 2.08 -8.32
N GLU A 53 6.53 3.34 -8.00
CA GLU A 53 7.39 4.50 -8.35
C GLU A 53 8.03 5.20 -7.16
N ALA A 54 7.43 5.11 -5.96
CA ALA A 54 7.77 6.02 -4.86
C ALA A 54 8.00 5.33 -3.51
N LEU A 55 7.77 4.02 -3.42
CA LEU A 55 7.99 3.25 -2.20
C LEU A 55 9.51 3.25 -1.90
N PRO A 56 9.95 3.75 -0.72
CA PRO A 56 11.37 3.91 -0.40
C PRO A 56 12.03 2.58 0.03
N VAL A 57 11.49 1.45 -0.40
CA VAL A 57 12.01 0.10 -0.13
C VAL A 57 11.84 -0.80 -1.33
N ARG A 58 12.67 -1.84 -1.40
CA ARG A 58 12.55 -2.89 -2.41
C ARG A 58 11.34 -3.77 -2.09
N LEU A 59 10.25 -3.59 -2.81
CA LEU A 59 9.13 -4.54 -2.80
C LEU A 59 9.56 -5.84 -3.50
N ILE A 60 9.34 -6.99 -2.87
CA ILE A 60 9.69 -8.33 -3.41
C ILE A 60 8.48 -9.28 -3.48
N GLY A 61 7.30 -8.80 -3.11
CA GLY A 61 6.06 -9.56 -3.19
C GLY A 61 4.86 -8.78 -2.67
N LEU A 62 3.76 -8.86 -3.41
CA LEU A 62 2.45 -8.33 -3.06
C LEU A 62 1.46 -9.50 -3.00
N HIS A 63 1.13 -9.95 -1.79
CA HIS A 63 0.36 -11.17 -1.56
C HIS A 63 -1.05 -10.85 -1.09
N PHE A 64 -2.06 -11.39 -1.75
CA PHE A 64 -3.45 -11.40 -1.29
C PHE A 64 -3.80 -12.77 -0.75
N ILE A 65 -4.32 -12.83 0.48
CA ILE A 65 -4.74 -14.06 1.15
C ILE A 65 -6.21 -13.96 1.57
N ASN A 66 -6.82 -15.11 1.87
CA ASN A 66 -8.23 -15.22 2.25
C ASN A 66 -9.12 -14.45 1.26
N ILE A 67 -8.96 -14.76 -0.03
CA ILE A 67 -9.53 -13.98 -1.13
C ILE A 67 -11.06 -14.00 -1.10
N VAL A 68 -11.67 -12.83 -1.28
CA VAL A 68 -13.12 -12.72 -1.44
C VAL A 68 -13.58 -13.22 -2.82
N PRO A 69 -14.84 -13.68 -2.98
CA PRO A 69 -15.33 -14.23 -4.26
C PRO A 69 -15.25 -13.29 -5.46
N PHE A 70 -15.13 -11.97 -5.24
CA PHE A 70 -15.05 -10.94 -6.27
C PHE A 70 -13.62 -10.35 -6.42
N MET A 71 -12.60 -11.09 -5.98
CA MET A 71 -11.20 -10.63 -6.07
C MET A 71 -10.77 -10.38 -7.52
N ASP A 72 -11.25 -11.18 -8.47
CA ASP A 72 -11.07 -10.98 -9.91
C ASP A 72 -11.47 -9.57 -10.37
N LYS A 73 -12.59 -9.05 -9.86
CA LYS A 73 -13.06 -7.69 -10.16
C LYS A 73 -12.17 -6.63 -9.53
N ILE A 74 -11.67 -6.86 -8.31
CA ILE A 74 -10.70 -5.96 -7.67
C ILE A 74 -9.42 -5.91 -8.51
N LEU A 75 -8.90 -7.05 -8.93
CA LEU A 75 -7.71 -7.13 -9.77
C LEU A 75 -7.91 -6.46 -11.12
N ALA A 76 -9.08 -6.66 -11.76
CA ALA A 76 -9.42 -5.97 -13.01
C ALA A 76 -9.42 -4.44 -12.87
N LEU A 77 -9.75 -3.90 -11.70
CA LEU A 77 -9.62 -2.46 -11.42
C LEU A 77 -8.18 -2.02 -11.16
N MET A 78 -7.32 -2.91 -10.65
CA MET A 78 -5.93 -2.60 -10.32
C MET A 78 -5.00 -2.71 -11.54
N TYR A 79 -5.15 -3.76 -12.36
CA TYR A 79 -4.25 -4.09 -13.47
C TYR A 79 -3.95 -2.93 -14.43
N PRO A 80 -4.92 -2.07 -14.83
CA PRO A 80 -4.65 -0.95 -15.72
C PRO A 80 -3.62 0.06 -15.19
N PHE A 81 -3.36 0.06 -13.88
CA PHE A 81 -2.41 0.97 -13.24
C PHE A 81 -1.09 0.29 -12.88
N MET A 82 -1.00 -1.04 -12.99
CA MET A 82 0.20 -1.78 -12.62
C MET A 82 1.19 -1.85 -13.78
N LYS A 83 2.46 -1.58 -13.49
CA LYS A 83 3.56 -1.93 -14.39
C LYS A 83 3.87 -3.43 -14.34
N LYS A 84 4.54 -3.94 -15.38
CA LYS A 84 4.92 -5.35 -15.49
C LYS A 84 5.68 -5.85 -14.25
N GLU A 85 6.60 -5.05 -13.73
CA GLU A 85 7.40 -5.41 -12.55
C GLU A 85 6.53 -5.64 -11.32
N LEU A 86 5.48 -4.84 -11.13
CA LEU A 86 4.54 -5.01 -10.02
C LEU A 86 3.63 -6.23 -10.24
N VAL A 87 3.19 -6.46 -11.49
CA VAL A 87 2.41 -7.66 -11.86
C VAL A 87 3.22 -8.94 -11.62
N ASP A 88 4.50 -8.96 -11.99
CA ASP A 88 5.40 -10.11 -11.81
C ASP A 88 5.63 -10.45 -10.31
N MET A 89 5.32 -9.51 -9.41
CA MET A 89 5.42 -9.68 -7.96
C MET A 89 4.06 -9.83 -7.26
N LEU A 90 2.96 -9.87 -8.02
CA LEU A 90 1.61 -10.05 -7.51
C LEU A 90 1.29 -11.54 -7.32
N TYR A 91 0.84 -11.89 -6.12
CA TYR A 91 0.43 -13.25 -5.78
C TYR A 91 -0.95 -13.22 -5.15
N VAL A 92 -1.84 -14.07 -5.64
CA VAL A 92 -3.21 -14.20 -5.14
C VAL A 92 -3.39 -15.65 -4.70
N HIS A 93 -3.53 -15.84 -3.39
CA HIS A 93 -3.53 -17.17 -2.79
C HIS A 93 -4.95 -17.59 -2.45
N SER A 94 -5.44 -18.63 -3.14
CA SER A 94 -6.71 -19.28 -2.81
C SER A 94 -6.59 -20.21 -1.60
N ASN A 95 -5.36 -20.64 -1.27
CA ASN A 95 -5.04 -21.45 -0.10
C ASN A 95 -3.83 -20.87 0.64
N LEU A 96 -3.88 -20.86 1.97
CA LEU A 96 -2.77 -20.39 2.81
C LEU A 96 -1.53 -21.28 2.71
N ASP A 97 -1.66 -22.58 2.39
CA ASP A 97 -0.48 -23.44 2.21
C ASP A 97 0.43 -22.99 1.05
N GLU A 98 -0.14 -22.37 0.02
CA GLU A 98 0.64 -21.77 -1.06
C GLU A 98 1.35 -20.51 -0.60
N PHE A 99 0.67 -19.70 0.21
CA PHE A 99 1.24 -18.50 0.82
C PHE A 99 2.41 -18.81 1.75
N TYR A 100 2.32 -19.86 2.57
CA TYR A 100 3.38 -20.23 3.52
C TYR A 100 4.70 -20.66 2.86
N LYS A 101 4.70 -20.93 1.55
CA LYS A 101 5.93 -21.13 0.77
C LYS A 101 6.73 -19.83 0.60
N PHE A 102 6.08 -18.67 0.74
CA PHE A 102 6.70 -17.35 0.61
C PHE A 102 7.02 -16.69 1.96
N VAL A 103 6.21 -16.98 2.99
CA VAL A 103 6.33 -16.36 4.32
C VAL A 103 6.25 -17.42 5.43
N PRO A 104 7.26 -17.52 6.31
CA PRO A 104 7.25 -18.50 7.40
C PRO A 104 6.08 -18.32 8.38
N LYS A 105 5.46 -19.41 8.81
CA LYS A 105 4.30 -19.39 9.73
C LYS A 105 4.59 -18.72 11.07
N ASN A 106 5.76 -19.00 11.65
CA ASN A 106 6.12 -18.56 13.00
C ASN A 106 6.24 -17.03 13.16
N ILE A 107 6.27 -16.27 12.06
CA ILE A 107 6.28 -14.80 12.07
C ILE A 107 4.91 -14.17 11.79
N LEU A 108 3.90 -14.98 11.50
CA LEU A 108 2.55 -14.52 11.17
C LEU A 108 1.65 -14.42 12.41
N PRO A 109 0.59 -13.61 12.35
CA PRO A 109 -0.48 -13.58 13.36
C PRO A 109 -1.17 -14.94 13.55
N GLY A 110 -1.70 -15.18 14.75
CA GLY A 110 -2.36 -16.43 15.13
C GLY A 110 -3.56 -16.79 14.26
N GLU A 111 -4.41 -15.81 13.91
CA GLU A 111 -5.62 -16.04 13.12
C GLU A 111 -5.36 -16.52 11.69
N ILE A 112 -4.15 -16.33 11.16
CA ILE A 112 -3.73 -16.87 9.86
C ILE A 112 -2.75 -18.03 10.02
N GLY A 113 -2.85 -18.76 11.13
CA GLY A 113 -2.10 -20.01 11.39
C GLY A 113 -0.64 -19.79 11.80
N GLY A 114 -0.29 -18.60 12.29
CA GLY A 114 1.04 -18.28 12.80
C GLY A 114 1.17 -18.42 14.31
N GLU A 115 2.33 -17.97 14.82
CA GLU A 115 2.69 -18.05 16.26
C GLU A 115 2.81 -16.68 16.93
N LYS A 116 2.54 -15.59 16.21
CA LYS A 116 2.54 -14.23 16.77
C LYS A 116 1.17 -13.89 17.36
N LEU A 117 1.14 -12.76 18.06
CA LEU A 117 -0.09 -12.16 18.56
C LEU A 117 -1.11 -11.97 17.43
N GLU A 118 -2.38 -11.91 17.81
CA GLU A 118 -3.47 -11.63 16.87
C GLU A 118 -3.28 -10.25 16.22
N SER A 119 -3.74 -10.06 14.97
CA SER A 119 -3.58 -8.77 14.27
C SER A 119 -4.21 -7.62 15.02
N ALA A 120 -5.24 -7.87 15.84
CA ALA A 120 -5.82 -6.83 16.69
C ALA A 120 -4.82 -6.28 17.71
N GLN A 121 -4.02 -7.15 18.34
CA GLN A 121 -2.99 -6.75 19.30
C GLN A 121 -1.77 -6.16 18.59
N LEU A 122 -1.35 -6.77 17.48
CA LEU A 122 -0.25 -6.22 16.66
C LEU A 122 -0.57 -4.82 16.13
N ARG A 123 -1.83 -4.56 15.79
CA ARG A 123 -2.30 -3.23 15.38
C ARG A 123 -2.11 -2.20 16.48
N GLU A 124 -2.44 -2.52 17.74
CA GLU A 124 -2.23 -1.59 18.85
C GLU A 124 -0.74 -1.31 19.06
N ILE A 125 0.11 -2.35 19.00
CA ILE A 125 1.57 -2.19 19.07
C ILE A 125 2.09 -1.27 17.96
N CYS A 126 1.66 -1.51 16.72
CA CYS A 126 2.04 -0.66 15.58
C CYS A 126 1.53 0.77 15.75
N TYR A 127 0.31 0.94 16.26
CA TYR A 127 -0.28 2.24 16.49
C TYR A 127 0.48 3.04 17.55
N ASP A 128 0.81 2.42 18.67
CA ASP A 128 1.59 3.04 19.74
C ASP A 128 3.00 3.39 19.27
N LYS A 129 3.59 2.57 18.39
CA LYS A 129 4.89 2.84 17.77
C LYS A 129 4.88 4.11 16.89
N VAL A 130 3.83 4.32 16.10
CA VAL A 130 3.65 5.57 15.32
C VAL A 130 3.35 6.74 16.25
N ARG A 131 2.53 6.51 17.29
CA ARG A 131 2.10 7.55 18.23
C ARG A 131 3.25 8.08 19.07
N SER A 132 4.14 7.21 19.56
CA SER A 132 5.31 7.62 20.35
C SER A 132 6.26 8.52 19.57
N ARG A 133 6.32 8.35 18.24
CA ARG A 133 7.12 9.16 17.30
C ARG A 133 6.41 10.38 16.72
N ARG A 134 5.20 10.67 17.16
CA ARG A 134 4.38 11.75 16.58
C ARG A 134 5.11 13.09 16.50
N LYS A 135 5.88 13.46 17.54
CA LYS A 135 6.63 14.74 17.54
C LYS A 135 7.68 14.78 16.44
N GLU A 136 8.52 13.73 16.35
CA GLU A 136 9.55 13.58 15.32
C GLU A 136 8.93 13.62 13.92
N ILE A 137 7.86 12.87 13.68
CA ILE A 137 7.16 12.85 12.38
C ILE A 137 6.66 14.25 12.01
N LEU A 138 6.08 14.99 12.96
CA LEU A 138 5.58 16.35 12.72
C LEU A 138 6.69 17.37 12.48
N GLU A 139 7.85 17.20 13.13
CA GLU A 139 9.02 18.06 12.90
C GLU A 139 9.64 17.77 11.53
N TYR A 140 9.78 16.48 11.17
CA TYR A 140 10.25 16.07 9.86
C TYR A 140 9.36 16.64 8.75
N GLU A 141 8.04 16.54 8.89
CA GLU A 141 7.05 17.12 7.99
C GLU A 141 7.18 18.64 7.82
N LYS A 142 7.66 19.37 8.82
CA LYS A 142 7.87 20.83 8.72
C LYS A 142 9.18 21.17 8.01
N LEU A 143 10.22 20.39 8.25
CA LEU A 143 11.59 20.69 7.83
C LEU A 143 11.91 20.17 6.43
N PHE A 144 11.38 19.00 6.05
CA PHE A 144 11.76 18.28 4.84
C PHE A 144 10.71 18.36 3.73
N ARG A 145 10.12 19.53 3.53
CA ARG A 145 9.20 19.78 2.41
C ARG A 145 9.97 20.19 1.17
N ILE A 146 9.62 19.59 0.04
CA ILE A 146 10.11 20.02 -1.26
C ILE A 146 9.56 21.41 -1.54
N ASN A 147 10.45 22.38 -1.71
CA ASN A 147 10.07 23.70 -2.21
C ASN A 147 9.90 23.62 -3.73
N GLU A 148 8.66 23.41 -4.18
CA GLU A 148 8.32 23.29 -5.61
C GLU A 148 8.74 24.50 -6.45
N LYS A 149 8.92 25.70 -5.84
CA LYS A 149 9.43 26.88 -6.56
C LYS A 149 10.89 26.73 -7.00
N LEU A 150 11.65 25.86 -6.34
CA LEU A 150 13.06 25.61 -6.65
C LEU A 150 13.25 24.40 -7.58
N ARG A 151 12.18 23.69 -7.95
CA ARG A 151 12.27 22.53 -8.84
C ARG A 151 12.60 22.99 -10.27
N PRO A 152 13.67 22.47 -10.91
CA PRO A 152 13.95 22.76 -12.31
C PRO A 152 12.84 22.23 -13.23
N GLY A 153 12.40 23.06 -14.18
CA GLY A 153 11.33 22.72 -15.12
C GLY A 153 9.93 23.08 -14.62
N LYS A 154 8.89 22.66 -15.36
CA LYS A 154 7.50 22.90 -14.94
C LYS A 154 7.17 22.01 -13.74
N PRO A 155 6.60 22.56 -12.64
CA PRO A 155 6.15 21.75 -11.53
C PRO A 155 5.13 20.71 -12.00
N LYS A 156 5.40 19.43 -11.73
CA LYS A 156 4.42 18.37 -11.94
C LYS A 156 3.55 18.27 -10.70
N ASN A 157 2.25 18.51 -10.84
CA ASN A 157 1.28 18.44 -9.76
C ASN A 157 0.50 17.11 -9.79
N SER A 158 -0.35 16.88 -8.79
CA SER A 158 -1.18 15.67 -8.73
C SER A 158 -2.13 15.56 -9.92
N ALA A 159 -2.57 16.67 -10.52
CA ALA A 159 -3.46 16.65 -11.68
C ALA A 159 -2.72 16.20 -12.95
N ASP A 160 -1.44 16.55 -13.09
CA ASP A 160 -0.60 16.09 -14.21
C ASP A 160 -0.35 14.57 -14.14
N LEU A 161 -0.23 14.01 -12.94
CA LEU A 161 0.05 12.59 -12.73
C LEU A 161 -1.21 11.72 -12.72
N PHE A 162 -2.29 12.21 -12.12
CA PHE A 162 -3.47 11.40 -11.83
C PHE A 162 -4.75 11.87 -12.54
N GLY A 163 -4.71 13.05 -13.16
CA GLY A 163 -5.89 13.74 -13.70
C GLY A 163 -6.53 14.66 -12.65
N ILE A 164 -7.40 15.56 -13.12
CA ILE A 164 -8.17 16.48 -12.25
C ILE A 164 -9.18 15.65 -11.44
N GLU A 165 -9.15 15.79 -10.11
CA GLU A 165 -10.19 15.23 -9.23
C GLU A 165 -11.51 15.98 -9.44
N GLY A 166 -12.37 15.44 -10.31
CA GLY A 166 -13.81 15.74 -10.39
C GLY A 166 -14.23 16.91 -11.30
N ASN A 167 -14.55 16.63 -12.56
CA ASN A 167 -15.90 16.59 -13.14
C ASN A 167 -15.70 16.20 -14.61
N PHE A 168 -16.36 15.14 -15.06
CA PHE A 168 -16.31 14.67 -16.45
C PHE A 168 -16.86 15.75 -17.38
N LYS A 169 -16.01 16.65 -17.88
CA LYS A 169 -16.24 17.43 -19.11
C LYS A 169 -14.91 17.78 -19.74
N LYS A 170 -14.37 16.83 -20.49
CA LYS A 170 -13.80 17.05 -21.83
C LYS A 170 -13.59 15.68 -22.46
N LEU A 171 -14.60 15.25 -23.20
CA LEU A 171 -14.36 14.36 -24.32
C LEU A 171 -13.60 15.21 -25.34
N ASP A 172 -12.35 14.86 -25.61
CA ASP A 172 -11.77 15.17 -26.91
C ASP A 172 -12.28 14.07 -27.85
N ILE A 173 -13.18 14.46 -28.75
CA ILE A 173 -13.60 13.67 -29.90
C ILE A 173 -12.73 14.17 -31.05
N ASP A 174 -11.97 13.28 -31.68
CA ASP A 174 -11.36 13.51 -33.00
C ASP A 174 -12.45 13.68 -34.07
#